data_AF-A0A645G015-F1
#
_entry.id   AF-A0A645G015-F1
#
_cell.length_a   1.000
_cell.length_b   1.000
_cell.length_c   1.000
_cell.angle_alpha   90.00
_cell.angle_beta   90.00
_cell.angle_gamma   90.00
#
_symmetry.space_group_name_H-M   'P 1'
#
loop_
_entity.id
_entity.type
_entity.pdbx_description
1 polymer ?
#
loop_
_entity_poly.entity_id
_entity_poly.type
_entity_poly.pdbx_seq_one_letter_code
_entity_poly.pdbx_strand_id
1 'polypeptide(L)'
;MLAWHRIVRGGWDKDERRLTWIDYDGGRGALPLEEPGSLPELFRERVEASIMVRRQVPVPGTKNGVIVVGRRVLGTGGAVLEWHASLNKGTRWSDPGAREAAEAALAELKADYDPYGG
;
A
#
# COMPACT_ATOMS: atom_id res chain seq x y z
N MET A 1 -1.39 24.26 -2.55
CA MET A 1 -0.75 23.55 -1.42
C MET A 1 -1.36 22.15 -1.36
N LEU A 2 -0.59 21.10 -1.64
CA LEU A 2 -1.11 19.72 -1.65
C LEU A 2 -1.72 19.41 -0.28
N ALA A 3 -2.95 18.91 -0.26
CA ALA A 3 -3.69 18.61 0.95
C ALA A 3 -3.28 17.23 1.47
N TRP A 4 -2.02 17.08 1.90
CA TRP A 4 -1.44 15.79 2.34
C TRP A 4 -2.26 15.10 3.43
N HIS A 5 -3.01 15.87 4.22
CA HIS A 5 -3.95 15.37 5.23
C HIS A 5 -5.15 14.61 4.63
N ARG A 6 -5.39 14.72 3.32
CA ARG A 6 -6.42 13.98 2.60
C ARG A 6 -5.91 12.71 1.95
N ILE A 7 -4.59 12.54 1.86
CA ILE A 7 -3.97 11.41 1.20
C ILE A 7 -4.16 10.17 2.08
N VAL A 8 -4.87 9.19 1.53
CA VAL A 8 -5.23 7.93 2.19
C VAL A 8 -4.16 6.89 1.97
N ARG A 9 -3.67 6.79 0.73
CA ARG A 9 -2.54 5.95 0.39
C ARG A 9 -1.70 6.59 -0.67
N GLY A 10 -0.47 6.13 -0.80
CA GLY A 10 0.36 6.44 -1.94
C GLY A 10 1.73 5.82 -1.80
N GLY A 11 2.48 5.88 -2.88
CA GLY A 11 3.79 5.27 -3.00
C GLY A 11 4.72 6.16 -3.80
N TRP A 12 6.00 6.04 -3.49
CA TRP A 12 7.05 6.58 -4.33
C TRP A 12 7.59 5.46 -5.21
N ASP A 13 7.47 5.62 -6.53
CA ASP A 13 8.17 4.79 -7.49
C ASP A 13 9.52 5.43 -7.82
N LYS A 14 10.60 4.74 -7.47
CA LYS A 14 11.98 5.22 -7.71
C LYS A 14 12.38 5.14 -9.17
N ASP A 15 11.85 4.17 -9.91
CA ASP A 15 12.20 3.91 -11.31
C ASP A 15 11.51 4.94 -12.22
N GLU A 16 10.22 5.17 -11.97
CA GLU A 16 9.38 6.16 -12.67
C GLU A 16 9.51 7.58 -12.10
N ARG A 17 10.26 7.75 -11.01
CA ARG A 17 10.43 9.01 -10.26
C ARG A 17 9.09 9.69 -9.98
N ARG A 18 8.10 8.91 -9.55
CA ARG A 18 6.72 9.36 -9.44
C ARG A 18 6.15 9.06 -8.06
N LEU A 19 5.64 10.12 -7.42
CA LEU A 19 4.81 9.98 -6.24
C LEU A 19 3.38 9.78 -6.71
N THR A 20 2.73 8.70 -6.29
CA THR A 20 1.31 8.47 -6.57
C THR A 20 0.56 8.40 -5.27
N TRP A 21 -0.68 8.87 -5.25
CA TRP A 21 -1.54 8.79 -4.08
C TRP A 21 -3.01 8.65 -4.44
N ILE A 22 -3.80 8.25 -3.45
CA ILE A 22 -5.26 8.29 -3.46
C ILE A 22 -5.71 9.09 -2.24
N ASP A 23 -6.70 9.96 -2.40
CA ASP A 23 -7.34 10.69 -1.32
C ASP A 23 -8.64 10.01 -0.83
N TYR A 24 -9.25 10.54 0.24
CA TYR A 24 -10.41 9.90 0.89
C TYR A 24 -11.70 9.98 0.06
N ASP A 25 -11.76 10.84 -0.95
CA ASP A 25 -12.84 10.86 -1.94
C ASP A 25 -12.58 9.84 -3.07
N GLY A 26 -11.52 9.02 -2.94
CA GLY A 26 -11.10 8.05 -3.96
C GLY A 26 -10.38 8.68 -5.15
N GLY A 27 -10.11 10.00 -5.09
CA GLY A 27 -9.37 10.71 -6.12
C GLY A 27 -7.92 10.21 -6.17
N ARG A 28 -7.38 10.06 -7.38
CA ARG A 28 -5.99 9.60 -7.58
C ARG A 28 -5.13 10.78 -8.04
N GLY A 29 -3.99 10.96 -7.38
CA GLY A 29 -2.99 11.94 -7.75
C GLY A 29 -1.68 11.28 -8.14
N ALA A 30 -0.95 11.92 -9.04
CA ALA A 30 0.41 11.55 -9.37
C ALA A 30 1.24 12.82 -9.57
N LEU A 31 2.45 12.84 -9.01
CA LEU A 31 3.41 13.92 -9.12
C LEU A 31 4.77 13.36 -9.52
N PRO A 32 5.27 13.67 -10.73
CA PRO A 32 6.67 13.41 -11.05
C PRO A 32 7.55 14.30 -10.15
N LEU A 33 8.58 13.73 -9.54
CA LEU A 33 9.56 14.46 -8.75
C LEU A 33 10.92 14.37 -9.45
N GLU A 34 11.25 15.45 -10.18
CA GLU A 34 12.56 15.60 -10.80
C GLU A 34 13.65 15.83 -9.75
N GLU A 35 13.35 16.51 -8.65
CA GLU A 35 14.27 16.66 -7.52
C GLU A 35 13.57 16.22 -6.23
N PRO A 36 13.63 14.92 -5.89
CA PRO A 36 12.84 14.37 -4.79
C PRO A 36 13.21 14.95 -3.42
N GLY A 37 14.45 15.40 -3.20
CA GLY A 37 14.89 15.89 -1.88
C GLY A 37 14.48 14.94 -0.74
N SER A 38 14.00 15.48 0.38
CA SER A 38 13.47 14.70 1.53
C SER A 38 11.98 14.38 1.43
N LEU A 39 11.32 14.75 0.34
CA LEU A 39 9.88 14.59 0.16
C LEU A 39 9.43 13.11 0.17
N PRO A 40 10.13 12.18 -0.54
CA PRO A 40 9.85 10.76 -0.44
C PRO A 40 10.10 10.19 0.97
N GLU A 41 11.07 10.73 1.70
CA GLU A 41 11.38 10.27 3.06
C GLU A 41 10.27 10.66 4.03
N LEU A 42 9.84 11.93 4.01
CA LEU A 42 8.74 12.41 4.84
C LEU A 42 7.42 11.72 4.50
N PHE A 43 7.18 11.48 3.20
CA PHE A 43 6.05 10.71 2.73
C PHE A 43 6.11 9.26 3.23
N ARG A 44 7.27 8.61 3.12
CA ARG A 44 7.50 7.26 3.64
C ARG A 44 7.26 7.20 5.14
N GLU A 45 7.78 8.14 5.91
CA GLU A 45 7.64 8.17 7.37
C GLU A 45 6.16 8.26 7.80
N ARG A 46 5.39 9.14 7.14
CA ARG A 46 3.94 9.26 7.35
C ARG A 46 3.17 8.00 6.91
N VAL A 47 3.58 7.40 5.80
CA VAL A 47 3.00 6.16 5.29
C VAL A 47 3.33 4.98 6.21
N GLU A 48 4.54 4.88 6.73
CA GLU A 48 4.95 3.83 7.67
C GLU A 48 4.20 3.95 8.99
N ALA A 49 3.99 5.15 9.51
CA ALA A 49 3.17 5.38 10.70
C ALA A 49 1.69 4.95 10.52
N SER A 50 1.22 4.82 9.28
CA SER A 50 -0.13 4.34 8.95
C SER A 50 -0.19 2.80 8.85
N ILE A 51 0.94 2.10 8.72
CA ILE A 51 0.97 0.64 8.61
C ILE A 51 0.63 0.00 9.95
N MET A 52 -0.49 -0.73 9.99
CA MET A 52 -0.84 -1.56 11.14
C MET A 52 -0.24 -2.95 11.03
N VAL A 53 -0.32 -3.55 9.85
CA VAL A 53 0.17 -4.90 9.62
C VAL A 53 0.85 -5.00 8.27
N ARG A 54 1.96 -5.73 8.23
CA ARG A 54 2.67 -6.09 7.01
C ARG A 54 3.00 -7.58 7.08
N ARG A 55 2.50 -8.36 6.13
CA ARG A 55 2.77 -9.79 6.01
C ARG A 55 3.42 -10.08 4.67
N GLN A 56 4.54 -10.77 4.68
CA GLN A 56 5.11 -11.36 3.48
C GLN A 56 4.57 -12.78 3.32
N VAL A 57 4.06 -13.09 2.13
CA VAL A 57 3.47 -14.36 1.78
C VAL A 57 4.39 -15.00 0.74
N PRO A 58 5.10 -16.09 1.08
CA PRO A 58 5.93 -16.78 0.10
C PRO A 58 5.04 -17.37 -0.99
N VAL A 59 5.42 -17.15 -2.26
CA VAL A 59 4.76 -17.79 -3.41
C VAL A 59 5.71 -18.85 -3.96
N PRO A 60 5.32 -20.14 -4.01
CA PRO A 60 6.13 -21.21 -4.56
C PRO A 60 6.64 -20.87 -5.97
N GLY A 61 7.93 -21.11 -6.23
CA GLY A 61 8.54 -20.79 -7.52
C GLY A 61 8.96 -19.33 -7.72
N THR A 62 8.73 -18.45 -6.74
CA THR A 62 9.18 -17.05 -6.76
C THR A 62 10.23 -16.82 -5.67
N LYS A 63 11.11 -15.83 -5.86
CA LYS A 63 12.17 -15.55 -4.87
C LYS A 63 11.65 -14.89 -3.60
N ASN A 64 10.66 -14.00 -3.71
CA ASN A 64 10.31 -13.08 -2.63
C ASN A 64 8.81 -12.97 -2.33
N GLY A 65 7.96 -13.65 -3.10
CA GLY A 65 6.51 -13.73 -2.87
C GLY A 65 5.77 -12.40 -2.98
N VAL A 66 4.62 -12.32 -2.31
CA VAL A 66 3.75 -11.15 -2.23
C VAL A 66 3.88 -10.51 -0.85
N ILE A 67 3.74 -9.20 -0.77
CA ILE A 67 3.62 -8.47 0.48
C ILE A 67 2.19 -7.93 0.56
N VAL A 68 1.50 -8.27 1.64
CA VAL A 68 0.20 -7.71 2.00
C VAL A 68 0.36 -6.74 3.15
N VAL A 69 -0.26 -5.58 3.04
CA VAL A 69 -0.18 -4.51 4.03
C VAL A 69 -1.59 -4.05 4.36
N GLY A 70 -1.91 -4.02 5.65
CA GLY A 70 -3.11 -3.39 6.21
C GLY A 70 -2.71 -2.10 6.92
N ARG A 71 -3.43 -1.02 6.64
CA ARG A 71 -3.11 0.32 7.14
C ARG A 71 -4.32 1.01 7.70
N ARG A 72 -4.13 1.74 8.81
CA ARG A 72 -5.15 2.62 9.36
C ARG A 72 -4.96 4.01 8.77
N VAL A 73 -6.02 4.54 8.20
CA VAL A 73 -6.04 5.86 7.61
C VAL A 73 -7.04 6.71 8.37
N LEU A 74 -6.62 7.89 8.84
CA LEU A 74 -7.49 8.85 9.49
C LEU A 74 -8.18 9.70 8.42
N GLY A 75 -9.47 9.47 8.21
CA GLY A 75 -10.33 10.30 7.35
C GLY A 75 -11.21 11.25 8.17
N THR A 76 -11.92 12.13 7.47
CA THR A 76 -12.83 13.14 8.07
C THR A 76 -14.01 12.51 8.83
N GLY A 77 -14.31 11.22 8.59
CA GLY A 77 -15.39 10.46 9.22
C GLY A 77 -14.93 9.34 10.17
N GLY A 78 -13.64 9.28 10.52
CA GLY A 78 -13.08 8.21 11.36
C GLY A 78 -11.94 7.47 10.68
N ALA A 79 -11.44 6.44 11.36
CA ALA A 79 -10.31 5.68 10.87
C ALA A 79 -10.77 4.49 10.01
N VAL A 80 -10.33 4.45 8.74
CA VAL A 80 -10.65 3.37 7.79
C VAL A 80 -9.43 2.44 7.65
N LEU A 81 -9.68 1.14 7.49
CA LEU A 81 -8.64 0.15 7.21
C LEU A 81 -8.52 -0.07 5.71
N GLU A 82 -7.37 0.31 5.16
CA GLU A 82 -7.02 0.06 3.77
C GLU A 82 -6.09 -1.14 3.64
N TRP A 83 -6.34 -1.94 2.61
CA TRP A 83 -5.64 -3.19 2.35
C TRP A 83 -5.01 -3.18 0.97
N HIS A 84 -3.73 -3.51 0.90
CA HIS A 84 -2.98 -3.52 -0.36
C HIS A 84 -2.08 -4.74 -0.47
N ALA A 85 -2.02 -5.34 -1.65
CA ALA A 85 -1.06 -6.38 -1.98
C ALA A 85 -0.08 -5.86 -3.05
N SER A 86 1.21 -6.14 -2.86
CA SER A 86 2.27 -5.75 -3.78
C SER A 86 3.21 -6.91 -3.99
N LEU A 87 3.77 -7.01 -5.19
CA LEU A 87 4.76 -8.02 -5.50
C LEU A 87 6.12 -7.59 -4.97
N ASN A 88 6.85 -8.54 -4.39
CA ASN A 88 8.24 -8.30 -4.03
C ASN A 88 9.15 -8.54 -5.26
N LYS A 89 10.38 -8.03 -5.20
CA LYS A 89 11.32 -8.06 -6.33
C LYS A 89 11.52 -9.50 -6.85
N GLY A 90 11.32 -9.75 -8.14
CA GLY A 90 11.46 -11.10 -8.70
C GLY A 90 10.22 -11.99 -8.53
N THR A 91 9.07 -11.39 -8.21
CA THR A 91 7.73 -11.98 -8.27
C THR A 91 6.90 -11.14 -9.25
N ARG A 92 6.08 -11.79 -10.08
CA ARG A 92 5.18 -11.18 -11.07
C ARG A 92 3.75 -11.67 -10.83
N TRP A 93 2.77 -10.86 -11.21
CA TRP A 93 1.36 -11.27 -11.13
C TRP A 93 1.03 -12.42 -12.10
N SER A 94 1.88 -12.63 -13.10
CA SER A 94 1.81 -13.76 -14.03
C SER A 94 2.35 -15.07 -13.44
N ASP A 95 3.03 -15.03 -12.28
CA ASP A 95 3.53 -16.24 -11.65
C ASP A 95 2.36 -17.05 -11.07
N PRO A 96 2.37 -18.37 -11.26
CA PRO A 96 1.29 -19.22 -10.76
C PRO A 96 1.17 -19.11 -9.23
N GLY A 97 -0.07 -18.92 -8.75
CA GLY A 97 -0.37 -18.80 -7.33
C GLY A 97 -0.08 -17.44 -6.70
N ALA A 98 0.52 -16.47 -7.40
CA ALA A 98 0.81 -15.15 -6.82
C ALA A 98 -0.46 -14.36 -6.49
N ARG A 99 -1.48 -14.39 -7.37
CA ARG A 99 -2.77 -13.75 -7.12
C ARG A 99 -3.53 -14.42 -5.98
N GLU A 100 -3.67 -15.73 -6.03
CA GLU A 100 -4.35 -16.51 -4.98
C GLU A 100 -3.70 -16.29 -3.60
N ALA A 101 -2.36 -16.30 -3.52
CA ALA A 101 -1.64 -16.02 -2.28
C ALA A 101 -1.88 -14.59 -1.76
N ALA A 102 -1.97 -13.61 -2.66
CA ALA A 102 -2.30 -12.24 -2.30
C ALA A 102 -3.73 -12.11 -1.77
N GLU A 103 -4.70 -12.71 -2.46
CA GLU A 103 -6.12 -12.67 -2.11
C GLU A 103 -6.41 -13.39 -0.80
N ALA A 104 -5.84 -14.59 -0.61
CA ALA A 104 -5.99 -15.35 0.63
C ALA A 104 -5.43 -14.57 1.84
N ALA A 105 -4.21 -14.03 1.71
CA ALA A 105 -3.61 -13.27 2.79
C ALA A 105 -4.31 -11.93 3.05
N LEU A 106 -4.88 -11.29 2.02
CA LEU A 106 -5.75 -10.13 2.18
C LEU A 106 -7.01 -10.49 2.98
N ALA A 107 -7.67 -11.59 2.64
CA ALA A 107 -8.88 -12.03 3.33
C ALA A 107 -8.62 -12.41 4.79
N GLU A 108 -7.53 -13.16 5.05
CA GLU A 108 -7.11 -13.51 6.41
C GLU A 108 -6.85 -12.27 7.27
N LEU A 109 -6.04 -11.33 6.76
CA LEU A 109 -5.70 -10.16 7.55
C LEU A 109 -6.89 -9.21 7.73
N LYS A 110 -7.78 -9.12 6.73
CA LYS A 110 -9.06 -8.41 6.87
C LYS A 110 -9.90 -8.99 8.00
N ALA A 111 -10.02 -10.30 8.08
CA ALA A 111 -10.79 -10.93 9.16
C ALA A 111 -10.17 -10.67 10.55
N ASP A 112 -8.84 -10.58 10.65
CA ASP A 112 -8.13 -10.37 11.92
C ASP A 112 -8.17 -8.92 12.40
N TYR A 113 -8.01 -7.95 11.48
CA TYR A 113 -7.87 -6.53 11.84
C TYR A 113 -9.11 -5.68 11.53
N ASP A 114 -9.98 -6.13 10.62
CA ASP A 114 -11.18 -5.42 10.17
C ASP A 114 -12.43 -6.33 10.17
N PRO A 115 -12.78 -6.99 11.29
CA PRO A 115 -13.89 -7.96 11.34
C PRO A 115 -15.28 -7.34 11.09
N TYR A 116 -15.38 -6.00 11.06
CA TYR A 116 -16.61 -5.25 10.87
C TYR A 116 -16.60 -4.37 9.60
N GLY A 117 -15.60 -4.52 8.72
CA GLY A 117 -15.49 -3.79 7.46
C GLY A 117 -16.49 -4.28 6.41
N GLY A 118 -17.77 -3.99 6.63
CA GLY A 118 -18.89 -4.23 5.72
C GLY A 118 -19.73 -2.98 5.51
#